data_AF-A0A920TCT0-F1
#
_entry.id   AF-A0A920TCT0-F1
#
_cell.length_a   1.000
_cell.length_b   1.000
_cell.length_c   1.000
_cell.angle_alpha   90.00
_cell.angle_beta   90.00
_cell.angle_gamma   90.00
#
_symmetry.space_group_name_H-M   'P 1'
#
loop_
_entity.id
_entity.type
_entity.pdbx_description
1 polymer ?
#
loop_
_entity_poly.entity_id
_entity_poly.type
_entity_poly.pdbx_seq_one_letter_code
_entity_poly.pdbx_strand_id
1 'polypeptide(L)' 'MNQRIEPNDDRIQWTGAISLETTEGWVRPWRIEYREKDLYHRDLVEKAAFASWSDDRIRH' A
#
# COMPACT_ATOMS: atom_id res chain seq x y z
N MET A 1 22.90 14.70 -11.56
CA MET A 1 22.28 13.51 -12.19
C MET A 1 21.05 13.15 -11.37
N ASN A 2 19.87 13.00 -11.98
CA ASN A 2 18.66 12.58 -11.29
C ASN A 2 18.45 11.08 -11.58
N GLN A 3 18.68 10.21 -10.59
CA GLN A 3 18.40 8.79 -10.74
C GLN A 3 16.92 8.56 -10.44
N ARG A 4 16.19 8.08 -11.45
CA ARG A 4 14.81 7.64 -11.29
C ARG A 4 14.82 6.22 -10.72
N ILE A 5 14.20 6.04 -9.56
CA ILE A 5 13.97 4.73 -8.96
C ILE A 5 12.53 4.35 -9.31
N GLU A 6 12.34 3.19 -9.94
CA GLU A 6 10.99 2.73 -10.24
C GLU A 6 10.30 2.23 -8.96
N PRO A 7 8.99 2.47 -8.77
CA PRO A 7 8.27 2.05 -7.57
C PRO A 7 8.23 0.52 -7.33
N ASN A 8 8.46 -0.27 -8.39
CA ASN A 8 8.53 -1.73 -8.38
C ASN A 8 9.98 -2.27 -8.39
N ASP A 9 10.98 -1.43 -8.09
CA ASP A 9 12.37 -1.88 -7.93
C ASP A 9 12.45 -2.92 -6.80
N ASP A 10 12.99 -4.11 -7.08
CA ASP A 10 13.08 -5.24 -6.14
C ASP A 10 13.86 -4.92 -4.86
N ARG A 11 14.63 -3.83 -4.85
CA ARG A 11 15.37 -3.36 -3.65
C ARG A 11 14.49 -2.54 -2.70
N ILE A 12 13.29 -2.14 -3.13
CA ILE A 12 12.32 -1.44 -2.28
C ILE A 12 11.53 -2.45 -1.47
N GLN A 13 11.52 -2.27 -0.15
CA GLN A 13 10.68 -3.04 0.76
C GLN A 13 9.53 -2.18 1.28
N TRP A 14 8.31 -2.70 1.16
CA TRP A 14 7.09 -2.06 1.66
C TRP A 14 6.71 -2.63 3.02
N THR A 15 7.26 -2.06 4.10
CA THR A 15 7.00 -2.55 5.46
C THR A 15 5.50 -2.45 5.79
N GLY A 16 4.94 -3.55 6.31
CA GLY A 16 3.53 -3.63 6.66
C GLY A 16 2.59 -3.96 5.49
N ALA A 17 3.12 -4.12 4.27
CA ALA A 17 2.37 -4.65 3.14
C ALA A 17 2.34 -6.19 3.20
N ILE A 18 1.16 -6.76 2.97
CA ILE A 18 0.97 -8.20 2.75
C ILE A 18 1.07 -8.50 1.26
N SER A 19 0.49 -7.64 0.41
CA SER A 19 0.54 -7.81 -1.04
C SER A 19 0.77 -6.47 -1.74
N LEU A 20 1.17 -6.53 -3.02
CA LEU A 20 1.41 -5.36 -3.85
C LEU A 20 0.47 -5.40 -5.05
N GLU A 21 -0.16 -4.26 -5.34
CA GLU A 21 -0.80 -4.01 -6.64
C GLU A 21 0.18 -3.15 -7.44
N THR A 22 0.70 -3.71 -8.52
CA THR A 22 1.73 -3.08 -9.35
C THR A 22 1.15 -2.70 -10.71
N THR A 23 1.54 -1.53 -11.20
CA THR A 23 1.29 -1.07 -12.56
C THR A 23 2.58 -0.47 -13.14
N GLU A 24 2.58 -0.08 -14.40
CA GLU A 24 3.75 0.53 -15.05
C GLU A 24 4.21 1.86 -14.40
N GLY A 25 3.36 2.52 -13.62
CA GLY A 25 3.65 3.85 -13.05
C GLY A 25 3.55 3.96 -11.54
N TRP A 26 3.01 2.95 -10.85
CA TRP A 26 2.83 2.99 -9.40
C TRP A 26 2.78 1.60 -8.79
N VAL A 27 3.12 1.55 -7.50
CA VAL A 27 2.92 0.39 -6.63
C VAL A 27 2.05 0.84 -5.46
N ARG A 28 0.99 0.07 -5.19
CA ARG A 28 0.15 0.25 -4.00
C ARG A 28 0.43 -0.90 -3.05
N PRO A 29 1.01 -0.62 -1.88
CA PRO A 29 1.14 -1.61 -0.82
C PRO A 29 -0.20 -1.84 -0.15
N TRP A 30 -0.67 -3.08 -0.12
CA TRP A 30 -1.92 -3.49 0.53
C TRP A 30 -1.63 -4.18 1.86
N ARG A 31 -2.44 -3.89 2.88
CA ARG A 31 -2.41 -4.60 4.18
C ARG A 31 -3.25 -5.89 4.22
N ILE A 32 -3.76 -6.30 3.06
CA ILE A 32 -4.52 -7.54 2.82
C ILE A 32 -4.06 -8.15 1.50
N GLU A 33 -4.55 -9.34 1.14
CA GLU A 33 -4.33 -9.92 -0.18
C GLU A 33 -5.18 -9.20 -1.24
N TYR A 34 -4.53 -8.43 -2.12
CA TYR A 34 -5.19 -7.62 -3.15
C TYR A 34 -6.08 -8.46 -4.06
N ARG A 35 -5.62 -9.66 -4.44
CA ARG A 35 -6.38 -10.58 -5.32
C ARG A 35 -7.65 -11.11 -4.67
N GLU A 36 -7.73 -11.04 -3.35
CA GLU A 36 -8.86 -11.51 -2.54
C GLU A 36 -9.63 -10.35 -1.90
N LYS A 37 -9.35 -9.09 -2.28
CA LYS A 37 -9.94 -7.90 -1.67
C LYS A 37 -11.48 -7.92 -1.63
N ASP A 38 -12.11 -8.60 -2.59
CA ASP A 38 -13.58 -8.67 -2.71
C ASP A 38 -14.20 -9.64 -1.68
N LEU A 39 -13.39 -10.41 -0.94
CA LEU A 39 -13.83 -11.22 0.20
C LEU A 39 -13.95 -10.40 1.49
N TYR A 40 -13.43 -9.18 1.52
CA TYR A 40 -13.44 -8.31 2.70
C TYR A 40 -14.55 -7.27 2.63
N HIS A 41 -14.98 -6.79 3.79
CA HIS A 41 -15.91 -5.67 3.86
C HIS A 41 -15.30 -4.41 3.20
N ARG A 42 -16.10 -3.66 2.43
CA ARG A 42 -15.63 -2.50 1.63
C ARG A 42 -14.80 -1.51 2.45
N ASP A 43 -15.28 -1.11 3.64
CA ASP A 43 -14.57 -0.16 4.50
C ASP A 43 -13.20 -0.67 4.96
N LEU A 44 -13.01 -1.99 5.06
CA LEU A 44 -11.72 -2.59 5.37
C LEU A 44 -10.79 -2.51 4.17
N VAL A 45 -11.29 -2.81 2.97
CA VAL A 45 -10.54 -2.70 1.71
C VAL A 45 -10.01 -1.29 1.53
N GLU A 46 -10.85 -0.28 1.74
CA GLU A 46 -10.46 1.13 1.66
C GLU A 46 -9.33 1.44 2.66
N LYS A 47 -9.49 1.08 3.94
CA LYS A 47 -8.46 1.27 4.95
C LYS A 47 -7.16 0.53 4.60
N ALA A 48 -7.25 -0.70 4.08
CA ALA A 48 -6.09 -1.51 3.76
C ALA A 48 -5.28 -0.99 2.56
N ALA A 49 -5.93 -0.25 1.64
CA ALA A 49 -5.31 0.40 0.49
C ALA A 49 -4.56 1.69 0.86
N PHE A 50 -4.99 2.39 1.92
CA PHE A 50 -4.33 3.61 2.37
C PHE A 50 -3.15 3.29 3.28
N ALA A 51 -1.99 3.85 2.95
CA ALA A 51 -0.85 3.97 3.86
C ALA A 51 -1.12 5.02 4.95
N SER A 52 -2.30 4.99 5.58
CA SER A 52 -2.53 5.82 6.74
C SER A 52 -1.90 5.14 7.95
N TRP A 53 -0.67 5.55 8.26
CA TRP A 53 -0.32 5.77 9.65
C TRP A 53 -1.24 6.90 10.14
N SER A 54 -2.49 6.55 10.45
CA SER A 54 -3.40 7.45 11.14
C SER A 54 -2.90 7.52 12.57
N ASP A 55 -1.93 8.40 12.81
CA ASP A 55 -1.61 8.87 14.14
C ASP A 55 -2.83 9.63 14.65
N ASP A 56 -3.72 8.90 15.32
CA ASP A 56 -4.84 9.48 16.08
C ASP A 56 -4.37 10.29 17.31
N ARG A 57 -3.08 10.69 17.37
CA ARG A 57 -2.48 11.44 18.49
C ARG A 57 -2.41 12.95 18.29
N ILE A 58 -2.91 13.50 17.18
CA ILE A 58 -3.10 14.96 17.02
C ILE A 58 -4.59 15.30 17.01
N ARG A 59 -5.28 15.00 18.11
CA ARG A 59 -6.55 15.63 18.49
C ARG A 59 -6.61 15.76 20.01
N HIS A 60 -5.90 16.73 20.57
CA HIS A 60 -6.20 17.35 21.87
C HIS A 60 -5.80 18.81 21.83
#